data_AF-A0A522DHU8-F1
#
_entry.id   AF-A0A522DHU8-F1
#
_cell.length_a   1.000
_cell.length_b   1.000
_cell.length_c   1.000
_cell.angle_alpha   90.00
_cell.angle_beta   90.00
_cell.angle_gamma   90.00
#
_symmetry.space_group_name_H-M   'P 1'
#
loop_
_entity.id
_entity.type
_entity.pdbx_description
1 polymer ?
#
loop_
_entity_poly.entity_id
_entity_poly.type
_entity_poly.pdbx_seq_one_letter_code
_entity_poly.pdbx_strand_id
1 'polypeptide(L)' 'MKSTALDARWQKSAINTLIVIHRETFNTSTEKATAEASYYISNQTVSSAQTGSELADTIRKHWGGRIE' A
#
# COMPACT_ATOMS: atom_id res chain seq x y z
N MET A 1 -2.89 20.91 -9.07
CA MET A 1 -2.93 19.45 -8.85
C MET A 1 -3.67 18.82 -10.03
N LYS A 2 -3.01 17.98 -10.84
CA LYS A 2 -3.66 17.29 -11.95
C LYS A 2 -4.50 16.15 -11.37
N SER A 3 -5.82 16.23 -11.50
CA SER A 3 -6.71 15.13 -11.13
C SER A 3 -6.51 13.98 -12.12
N THR A 4 -5.96 12.87 -11.66
CA THR A 4 -5.79 11.66 -12.46
C THR A 4 -7.11 10.90 -12.42
N ALA A 5 -8.06 11.33 -13.26
CA ALA A 5 -9.31 10.59 -13.41
C ALA A 5 -9.00 9.14 -13.79
N LEU A 6 -9.67 8.20 -13.13
CA LEU A 6 -9.56 6.78 -13.48
C LEU A 6 -10.04 6.58 -14.93
N ASP A 7 -9.33 5.74 -15.67
CA ASP A 7 -9.73 5.32 -17.00
C ASP A 7 -11.16 4.76 -16.99
N ALA A 8 -11.91 4.96 -18.08
CA ALA A 8 -13.30 4.54 -18.21
C ALA A 8 -13.52 3.07 -17.82
N ARG A 9 -12.56 2.18 -18.12
CA ARG A 9 -12.65 0.75 -17.76
C ARG A 9 -12.74 0.48 -16.26
N TRP A 10 -12.25 1.40 -15.42
CA TRP A 10 -12.21 1.27 -13.96
C TRP A 10 -13.30 2.05 -13.23
N GLN A 11 -14.13 2.81 -13.95
CA GLN A 11 -15.15 3.65 -13.31
C GLN A 11 -16.18 2.86 -12.49
N LYS A 12 -16.50 1.62 -12.91
CA LYS A 12 -17.44 0.75 -12.19
C LYS A 12 -16.81 0.01 -11.00
N SER A 13 -15.49 0.11 -10.81
CA SER A 13 -14.77 -0.62 -9.76
C SER A 13 -14.84 0.04 -8.38
N ALA A 14 -15.50 1.20 -8.27
CA ALA A 14 -15.65 1.98 -7.03
C ALA A 14 -14.31 2.30 -6.32
N ILE A 15 -13.19 2.29 -7.06
CA ILE A 15 -11.87 2.63 -6.53
C ILE A 15 -11.88 4.09 -6.08
N ASN A 16 -11.60 4.31 -4.80
CA ASN A 16 -11.64 5.63 -4.19
C ASN A 16 -10.43 5.92 -3.29
N THR A 17 -9.57 4.94 -3.06
CA THR A 17 -8.44 5.05 -2.15
C THR A 17 -7.17 4.55 -2.82
N LEU A 18 -6.10 5.35 -2.71
CA LEU A 18 -4.73 4.98 -3.05
C LEU A 18 -3.94 4.81 -1.75
N ILE A 19 -3.33 3.65 -1.57
CA ILE A 19 -2.47 3.31 -0.44
C ILE A 19 -1.03 3.30 -0.96
N VAL A 20 -0.17 4.11 -0.33
CA VAL A 20 1.26 4.17 -0.64
C VAL A 20 2.03 3.59 0.54
N ILE A 21 2.82 2.55 0.30
CA ILE A 21 3.69 1.96 1.30
C ILE A 21 5.12 2.26 0.93
N HIS A 22 5.78 3.01 1.81
CA HIS A 22 7.23 3.17 1.80
C HIS A 22 7.84 2.07 2.66
N ARG A 23 8.75 1.30 2.07
CA ARG A 23 9.48 0.26 2.76
C ARG A 23 10.96 0.57 2.70
N GLU A 24 11.59 0.50 3.85
CA GLU A 24 13.04 0.50 3.98
C GLU A 24 13.47 -0.89 4.45
N THR A 25 14.48 -1.46 3.83
CA THR A 25 15.05 -2.76 4.21
C THR A 25 16.53 -2.59 4.41
N PHE A 26 17.06 -3.12 5.50
CA PHE A 26 18.47 -3.14 5.80
C PHE A 26 18.96 -4.58 5.86
N ASN A 27 19.90 -4.93 4.99
CA ASN A 27 20.52 -6.25 4.97
C ASN A 27 21.79 -6.20 5.82
N THR A 28 21.76 -6.84 6.99
CA THR A 28 22.87 -6.82 7.95
C THR A 28 24.12 -7.55 7.45
N SER A 29 23.98 -8.54 6.56
CA SER A 29 25.12 -9.28 6.01
C SER A 29 25.90 -8.52 4.94
N THR A 30 25.25 -7.58 4.25
CA THR A 30 25.85 -6.79 3.16
C THR A 30 25.96 -5.31 3.50
N GLU A 31 25.43 -4.89 4.65
CA GLU A 31 25.27 -3.49 5.10
C GLU A 31 24.53 -2.61 4.09
N LYS A 32 23.71 -3.22 3.22
CA LYS A 32 22.95 -2.51 2.19
C LYS A 32 21.58 -2.11 2.69
N ALA A 33 21.23 -0.84 2.47
CA ALA A 33 19.87 -0.33 2.63
C ALA A 33 19.17 -0.24 1.26
N THR A 34 17.91 -0.63 1.19
CA THR A 34 17.04 -0.42 0.02
C THR A 34 15.79 0.33 0.45
N ALA A 35 15.35 1.27 -0.38
CA ALA A 35 14.10 2.00 -0.19
C ALA A 35 13.21 1.79 -1.41
N GLU A 36 11.98 1.36 -1.17
CA GLU A 36 11.01 1.05 -2.22
C GLU A 36 9.64 1.64 -1.88
N ALA A 37 8.89 2.01 -2.91
CA ALA A 37 7.51 2.46 -2.79
C ALA A 37 6.58 1.52 -3.56
N SER A 38 5.59 0.98 -2.87
CA SER A 38 4.55 0.14 -3.46
C SER A 38 3.20 0.84 -3.40
N TYR A 39 2.42 0.73 -4.48
CA TYR A 39 1.15 1.42 -4.64
C TYR A 39 0.00 0.41 -4.76
N TYR A 40 -1.04 0.59 -3.94
CA TYR A 40 -2.25 -0.25 -3.96
C TYR A 40 -3.47 0.61 -4.15
N ILE A 41 -4.42 0.11 -4.92
CA ILE A 41 -5.72 0.73 -5.11
C ILE A 41 -6.78 -0.06 -4.36
N SER A 42 -7.72 0.65 -3.73
CA SER A 42 -8.82 0.04 -2.99
C SER A 42 -10.13 0.75 -3.26
N ASN A 43 -11.21 -0.02 -3.21
CA ASN A 43 -12.58 0.48 -3.16
C ASN A 43 -13.08 0.70 -1.72
N GLN A 44 -12.26 0.34 -0.73
CA GLN A 44 -12.53 0.62 0.69
C GLN A 44 -12.03 2.01 1.05
N THR A 45 -12.87 2.77 1.72
CA THR A 45 -12.49 4.08 2.28
C THR A 45 -11.78 3.88 3.62
N VAL A 46 -10.64 4.53 3.81
CA VAL A 46 -9.94 4.55 5.11
C VAL A 46 -10.57 5.64 5.98
N SER A 47 -11.60 5.26 6.74
CA SER A 47 -12.34 6.18 7.61
C SER A 47 -11.80 6.25 9.04
N SER A 48 -10.89 5.33 9.41
CA SER A 48 -10.33 5.25 10.76
C SER A 48 -8.89 4.71 10.75
N ALA A 49 -8.17 4.98 11.85
CA ALA A 49 -6.85 4.40 12.08
C ALA A 49 -6.86 2.86 12.10
N GLN A 50 -7.95 2.26 12.63
CA GLN A 50 -8.14 0.82 12.66
C GLN A 50 -8.17 0.23 11.25
N THR A 51 -8.98 0.81 10.35
CA THR A 51 -9.08 0.37 8.95
C THR A 51 -7.75 0.53 8.22
N GLY A 52 -7.01 1.61 8.51
CA GLY A 52 -5.66 1.81 7.99
C GLY A 52 -4.68 0.72 8.46
N SER A 53 -4.73 0.35 9.74
CA SER A 53 -3.90 -0.72 10.31
C SER A 53 -4.21 -2.08 9.69
N GLU A 54 -5.49 -2.41 9.51
CA GLU A 54 -5.91 -3.67 8.92
C GLU A 54 -5.47 -3.81 7.46
N LEU A 55 -5.56 -2.72 6.68
CA LEU A 55 -5.05 -2.68 5.31
C LEU A 55 -3.53 -2.83 5.27
N ALA A 56 -2.81 -2.12 6.14
CA ALA A 56 -1.36 -2.24 6.24
C ALA A 56 -0.92 -3.67 6.63
N ASP A 57 -1.61 -4.30 7.57
CA ASP A 57 -1.36 -5.69 7.98
C ASP A 57 -1.68 -6.69 6.87
N THR A 58 -2.77 -6.47 6.14
CA THR A 58 -3.15 -7.30 4.98
C THR A 58 -2.07 -7.24 3.91
N ILE A 59 -1.60 -6.03 3.58
CA ILE A 59 -0.52 -5.84 2.63
C ILE A 59 0.78 -6.46 3.15
N ARG A 60 1.12 -6.28 4.43
CA ARG A 60 2.32 -6.91 5.03
C ARG A 60 2.28 -8.44 4.94
N LYS A 61 1.13 -9.05 5.24
CA LYS A 61 0.90 -10.50 5.15
C LYS A 61 0.99 -11.02 3.72
N HIS A 62 0.46 -10.28 2.74
CA HIS A 62 0.57 -10.65 1.32
C HIS A 62 2.02 -10.80 0.86
N TRP A 63 2.93 -10.00 1.43
CA TRP A 63 4.36 -10.03 1.09
C TRP A 63 5.17 -11.05 1.89
N GLY A 64 4.53 -11.85 2.75
CA GLY A 64 5.21 -12.84 3.58
C GLY A 64 6.05 -12.25 4.72
N GLY A 65 5.83 -10.98 5.08
CA GLY A 65 6.47 -10.38 6.25
C GLY A 65 6.00 -11.09 7.51
N ARG A 66 6.87 -11.91 8.12
CA ARG A 66 6.63 -12.52 9.44
C ARG A 66 6.44 -11.41 10.48
N ILE A 67 5.44 -11.61 11.34
CA ILE A 67 5.37 -10.95 12.63
C ILE A 67 6.28 -11.78 13.53
N GLU A 68 7.39 -11.20 13.99
CA GLU A 68 8.12 -11.68 15.16
C GLU A 68 7.83 -10.76 16.33
#